data_AF-A0A1E4R7H6-F1
#
_entry.id   AF-A0A1E4R7H6-F1
#
_cell.length_a   1.000
_cell.length_b   1.000
_cell.length_c   1.000
_cell.angle_alpha   90.00
_cell.angle_beta   90.00
_cell.angle_gamma   90.00
#
_symmetry.space_group_name_H-M   'P 1'
#
loop_
_entity.id
_entity.type
_entity.pdbx_description
1 polymer ?
#
loop_
_entity_poly.entity_id
_entity_poly.type
_entity_poly.pdbx_seq_one_letter_code
_entity_poly.pdbx_strand_id
1 'polypeptide(L)'
;MINNKKLIHFTLVDVIERKIHFTNTNTIFNKTDFKDNDEGELLAYHQMLVDVKEMNENEFVNKYLNIVKKITVQFENEEIKDEKEIEKVSGYNNAIVSILKCINPLYEYEVED
;
A
#
# COMPACT_ATOMS: atom_id res chain seq x y z
N MET A 1 17.94 9.74 -7.50
CA MET A 1 18.88 8.68 -7.89
C MET A 1 18.52 7.43 -7.13
N ILE A 2 18.30 6.30 -7.82
CA ILE A 2 18.15 5.00 -7.14
C ILE A 2 19.52 4.69 -6.53
N ASN A 3 19.61 4.79 -5.22
CA ASN A 3 20.85 4.54 -4.50
C ASN A 3 21.19 3.05 -4.64
N ASN A 4 22.34 2.70 -5.22
CA ASN A 4 22.73 1.30 -5.47
C ASN A 4 23.29 0.66 -4.20
N LYS A 5 22.41 0.52 -3.20
CA LYS A 5 22.73 -0.09 -1.91
C LYS A 5 22.89 -1.60 -2.09
N LYS A 6 23.80 -2.22 -1.32
CA LYS A 6 23.81 -3.69 -1.19
C LYS A 6 22.45 -4.16 -0.65
N LEU A 7 21.95 -5.31 -1.13
CA LEU A 7 20.64 -5.82 -0.72
C LEU A 7 20.52 -6.08 0.78
N ILE A 8 21.63 -6.40 1.46
CA ILE A 8 21.68 -6.54 2.92
C ILE A 8 21.40 -5.23 3.69
N HIS A 9 21.45 -4.08 3.01
CA HIS A 9 21.13 -2.75 3.55
C HIS A 9 19.87 -2.16 2.90
N PHE A 10 19.16 -2.97 2.10
CA PHE A 10 17.94 -2.55 1.44
C PHE A 10 16.78 -2.68 2.43
N THR A 11 16.07 -1.58 2.64
CA THR A 11 15.08 -1.46 3.72
C THR A 11 13.66 -1.40 3.17
N LEU A 12 12.66 -1.55 4.04
CA LEU A 12 11.27 -1.35 3.65
C LEU A 12 11.01 0.10 3.18
N VAL A 13 11.73 1.09 3.71
CA VAL A 13 11.73 2.47 3.20
C VAL A 13 12.11 2.51 1.72
N ASP A 14 13.15 1.77 1.32
CA ASP A 14 13.57 1.71 -0.09
C ASP A 14 12.50 1.09 -1.00
N VAL A 15 11.78 0.07 -0.50
CA VAL A 15 10.65 -0.53 -1.24
C VAL A 15 9.55 0.52 -1.46
N ILE A 16 9.13 1.19 -0.39
CA ILE A 16 8.05 2.18 -0.42
C ILE A 16 8.42 3.36 -1.32
N GLU A 17 9.63 3.91 -1.21
CA GLU A 17 10.10 5.01 -2.06
C GLU A 17 10.14 4.62 -3.54
N ARG A 18 10.53 3.37 -3.86
CA ARG A 18 10.52 2.88 -5.25
C ARG A 18 9.10 2.69 -5.78
N LYS A 19 8.16 2.24 -4.93
CA LYS A 19 6.74 2.14 -5.28
C LYS A 19 6.16 3.52 -5.59
N ILE A 20 6.38 4.50 -4.71
CA ILE A 20 5.98 5.91 -4.93
C ILE A 20 6.57 6.45 -6.25
N HIS A 21 7.86 6.22 -6.48
CA HIS A 21 8.50 6.68 -7.71
C HIS A 21 7.86 6.02 -8.94
N PHE A 22 7.65 4.70 -8.91
CA PHE A 22 7.02 3.97 -10.01
C PHE A 22 5.59 4.46 -10.29
N THR A 23 4.73 4.57 -9.28
CA THR A 23 3.36 5.07 -9.46
C THR A 23 3.37 6.48 -10.08
N ASN A 24 4.30 7.35 -9.66
CA ASN A 24 4.41 8.69 -10.23
C ASN A 24 4.99 8.76 -11.65
N THR A 25 5.90 7.87 -12.04
CA THR A 25 6.71 8.06 -13.27
C THR A 25 6.59 6.95 -14.30
N ASN A 26 5.89 5.85 -14.01
CA ASN A 26 5.75 4.77 -14.97
C ASN A 26 5.03 5.25 -16.24
N THR A 27 5.41 4.65 -17.37
CA THR A 27 4.81 4.86 -18.70
C THR A 27 4.21 3.58 -19.25
N ILE A 28 4.07 2.56 -18.40
CA ILE A 28 3.59 1.22 -18.79
C ILE A 28 2.06 1.24 -18.87
N PHE A 29 1.43 1.92 -17.91
CA PHE A 29 -0.02 2.06 -17.83
C PHE A 29 -0.46 3.47 -18.23
N ASN A 30 -1.68 3.58 -18.77
CA ASN A 30 -2.28 4.87 -19.05
C ASN A 30 -2.73 5.52 -17.73
N LYS A 31 -2.10 6.63 -17.36
CA LYS A 31 -2.41 7.35 -16.12
C LYS A 31 -3.87 7.80 -15.98
N THR A 32 -4.59 7.95 -17.09
CA THR A 32 -6.02 8.31 -17.04
C THR A 32 -6.86 7.16 -16.53
N ASP A 33 -6.51 5.93 -16.94
CA ASP A 33 -7.29 4.72 -16.64
C ASP A 33 -7.03 4.23 -15.21
N PHE A 34 -5.89 4.61 -14.62
CA PHE A 34 -5.48 4.20 -13.28
C PHE A 34 -5.48 5.37 -12.29
N LYS A 35 -6.00 6.54 -12.66
CA LYS A 35 -5.81 7.78 -11.89
C LYS A 35 -6.28 7.63 -10.44
N ASP A 36 -7.49 7.14 -10.24
CA ASP A 36 -8.10 7.07 -8.90
C ASP A 36 -7.44 5.94 -8.08
N ASN A 37 -7.06 4.83 -8.73
CA ASN A 37 -6.25 3.77 -8.13
C ASN A 37 -4.87 4.25 -7.67
N ASP A 38 -4.12 4.94 -8.55
CA ASP A 38 -2.81 5.52 -8.29
C ASP A 38 -2.88 6.55 -7.14
N GLU A 39 -3.96 7.32 -7.05
CA GLU A 39 -4.20 8.24 -5.93
C GLU A 39 -4.32 7.49 -4.59
N GLY A 40 -5.03 6.37 -4.59
CA GLY A 40 -5.14 5.46 -3.45
C GLY A 40 -3.80 4.86 -3.03
N GLU A 41 -3.04 4.34 -4.01
CA GLU A 41 -1.72 3.77 -3.78
C GLU A 41 -0.76 4.79 -3.15
N LEU A 42 -0.66 5.98 -3.75
CA LEU A 42 0.22 7.05 -3.26
C LEU A 42 -0.15 7.49 -1.85
N LEU A 43 -1.45 7.59 -1.54
CA LEU A 43 -1.90 7.91 -0.19
C LEU A 43 -1.42 6.87 0.83
N ALA A 44 -1.58 5.58 0.54
CA ALA A 44 -1.10 4.50 1.40
C ALA A 44 0.42 4.54 1.55
N TYR A 45 1.16 4.60 0.44
CA TYR A 45 2.62 4.59 0.49
C TYR A 45 3.20 5.79 1.23
N HIS A 46 2.63 7.00 1.07
CA HIS A 46 3.08 8.17 1.81
C HIS A 46 2.84 8.04 3.33
N GLN A 47 1.70 7.50 3.74
CA GLN A 47 1.44 7.21 5.15
C GLN A 47 2.42 6.15 5.68
N MET A 48 2.60 5.06 4.95
CA MET A 48 3.51 3.97 5.33
C MET A 48 4.95 4.44 5.41
N LEU A 49 5.36 5.36 4.54
CA LEU A 49 6.71 5.93 4.55
C LEU A 49 7.00 6.76 5.81
N VAL A 50 5.98 7.44 6.35
CA VAL A 50 6.10 8.14 7.62
C VAL A 50 6.13 7.13 8.76
N ASP A 51 5.16 6.23 8.80
CA ASP A 51 5.01 5.28 9.90
C ASP A 51 6.19 4.32 10.04
N VAL A 52 6.75 3.82 8.94
CA VAL A 52 7.91 2.89 8.97
C VAL A 52 9.17 3.51 9.58
N LYS A 53 9.24 4.85 9.66
CA LYS A 53 10.36 5.57 10.27
C LYS A 53 10.19 5.79 11.77
N GLU A 54 8.95 5.73 12.26
CA GLU A 54 8.58 6.09 13.64
C GLU A 54 8.09 4.89 14.46
N MET A 55 7.53 3.86 13.80
CA MET A 55 6.91 2.70 14.44
C MET A 55 7.83 1.48 14.43
N ASN A 56 7.67 0.61 15.43
CA ASN A 56 8.23 -0.75 15.35
C ASN A 56 7.35 -1.66 14.46
N GLU A 57 7.87 -2.85 14.14
CA GLU A 57 7.20 -3.80 13.24
C GLU A 57 5.78 -4.17 13.70
N ASN A 58 5.59 -4.45 14.99
CA ASN A 58 4.28 -4.85 15.53
C ASN A 58 3.26 -3.70 15.46
N GLU A 59 3.67 -2.48 15.80
CA GLU A 59 2.81 -1.29 15.71
C GLU A 59 2.39 -1.03 14.26
N PHE A 60 3.35 -1.09 13.34
CA PHE A 60 3.14 -0.89 11.92
C PHE A 60 2.17 -1.94 11.36
N VAL A 61 2.48 -3.22 11.56
CA VAL A 61 1.65 -4.33 11.07
C VAL A 61 0.25 -4.26 11.64
N ASN A 62 0.10 -4.09 12.96
CA ASN A 62 -1.23 -4.03 13.58
C ASN A 62 -2.06 -2.86 13.08
N LYS A 63 -1.46 -1.68 12.89
CA LYS A 63 -2.16 -0.53 12.31
C LYS A 63 -2.73 -0.87 10.94
N TYR A 64 -1.90 -1.41 10.06
CA TYR A 64 -2.26 -1.62 8.66
C TYR A 64 -3.18 -2.82 8.45
N LEU A 65 -3.03 -3.91 9.21
CA LEU A 65 -3.99 -5.01 9.22
C LEU A 65 -5.38 -4.53 9.68
N ASN A 66 -5.46 -3.68 10.70
CA ASN A 66 -6.73 -3.12 11.15
C ASN A 66 -7.39 -2.23 10.09
N ILE A 67 -6.60 -1.52 9.28
CA ILE A 67 -7.12 -0.72 8.17
C ILE A 67 -7.65 -1.63 7.05
N VAL A 68 -6.90 -2.66 6.66
CA VAL A 68 -7.34 -3.66 5.67
C VAL A 68 -8.64 -4.31 6.11
N LYS A 69 -8.74 -4.79 7.37
CA LYS A 69 -9.96 -5.38 7.92
C LYS A 69 -11.16 -4.43 7.82
N LYS A 70 -10.99 -3.13 8.11
CA LYS A 70 -12.06 -2.13 7.97
C LYS A 70 -12.50 -1.95 6.51
N ILE A 71 -11.54 -1.87 5.59
CA ILE A 71 -11.83 -1.72 4.17
C ILE A 71 -12.58 -2.95 3.63
N THR A 72 -12.18 -4.16 4.03
CA THR A 72 -12.88 -5.40 3.68
C THR A 72 -14.35 -5.34 4.09
N VAL A 73 -14.63 -4.96 5.34
CA VAL A 73 -16.01 -4.81 5.85
C VAL A 73 -16.80 -3.76 5.06
N GLN A 74 -16.18 -2.64 4.70
CA GLN A 74 -16.83 -1.60 3.89
C GLN A 74 -17.24 -2.11 2.50
N PHE A 75 -16.40 -2.94 1.88
CA PHE A 75 -16.72 -3.57 0.59
C PHE A 75 -17.80 -4.64 0.73
N GLU A 76 -17.72 -5.51 1.74
CA GLU A 76 -18.72 -6.55 2.00
C GLU A 76 -20.12 -5.98 2.26
N ASN A 77 -20.18 -4.84 2.95
CA ASN A 77 -21.43 -4.14 3.25
C ASN A 77 -21.93 -3.23 2.12
N GLU A 78 -21.22 -3.17 0.98
CA GLU A 78 -21.50 -2.23 -0.12
C GLU A 78 -21.66 -0.77 0.34
N GLU A 79 -20.85 -0.36 1.33
CA GLU A 79 -20.88 1.00 1.90
C GLU A 79 -20.36 2.04 0.90
N ILE A 80 -19.46 1.63 0.01
CA ILE A 80 -18.88 2.47 -1.04
C ILE A 80 -19.56 2.15 -2.37
N LYS A 81 -20.18 3.15 -2.98
CA LYS A 81 -20.97 2.99 -4.23
C LYS A 81 -20.44 3.81 -5.39
N ASP A 82 -19.60 4.81 -5.11
CA ASP A 82 -18.97 5.61 -6.15
C ASP A 82 -17.79 4.83 -6.75
N GLU A 83 -17.77 4.69 -8.07
CA GLU A 83 -16.78 3.89 -8.79
C GLU A 83 -15.35 4.41 -8.57
N LYS A 84 -15.16 5.73 -8.52
CA LYS A 84 -13.85 6.34 -8.28
C LYS A 84 -13.38 6.10 -6.86
N GLU A 85 -14.29 6.19 -5.90
CA GLU A 85 -14.01 5.87 -4.51
C GLU A 85 -13.65 4.39 -4.34
N ILE A 86 -14.35 3.48 -5.04
CA ILE A 86 -14.02 2.05 -5.08
C ILE A 86 -12.59 1.85 -5.61
N GLU A 87 -12.24 2.46 -6.74
CA GLU A 87 -10.90 2.35 -7.33
C GLU A 87 -9.82 2.88 -6.40
N LYS A 88 -10.06 4.03 -5.77
CA LYS A 88 -9.14 4.65 -4.82
C LYS A 88 -8.94 3.82 -3.57
N VAL A 89 -10.02 3.32 -2.96
CA VAL A 89 -9.92 2.46 -1.77
C VAL A 89 -9.27 1.12 -2.13
N SER A 90 -9.51 0.59 -3.33
CA SER A 90 -8.84 -0.61 -3.84
C SER A 90 -7.34 -0.41 -4.01
N GLY A 91 -6.91 0.72 -4.61
CA GLY A 91 -5.49 1.07 -4.74
C GLY A 91 -4.80 1.22 -3.38
N TYR A 92 -5.48 1.91 -2.46
CA TYR A 92 -5.00 2.07 -1.08
C TYR A 92 -4.82 0.72 -0.36
N ASN A 93 -5.81 -0.17 -0.46
CA ASN A 93 -5.75 -1.51 0.14
C ASN A 93 -4.62 -2.37 -0.47
N ASN A 94 -4.52 -2.38 -1.80
CA ASN A 94 -3.51 -3.16 -2.52
C ASN A 94 -2.09 -2.69 -2.20
N ALA A 95 -1.88 -1.38 -2.06
CA ALA A 95 -0.61 -0.81 -1.63
C ALA A 95 -0.21 -1.27 -0.22
N ILE A 96 -1.16 -1.31 0.73
CA ILE A 96 -0.91 -1.84 2.08
C ILE A 96 -0.48 -3.30 2.02
N VAL A 97 -1.28 -4.15 1.38
CA VAL A 97 -0.99 -5.59 1.26
C VAL A 97 0.36 -5.83 0.58
N SER A 98 0.68 -5.05 -0.46
CA SER A 98 1.96 -5.14 -1.17
C SER A 98 3.18 -4.84 -0.28
N ILE A 99 3.06 -4.02 0.76
CA ILE A 99 4.15 -3.73 1.69
C ILE A 99 4.16 -4.74 2.84
N LEU A 100 3.00 -5.08 3.38
CA LEU A 100 2.91 -6.08 4.46
C LEU A 100 3.50 -7.42 4.03
N LYS A 101 3.24 -7.88 2.80
CA LYS A 101 3.81 -9.14 2.31
C LYS A 101 5.34 -9.16 2.18
N CYS A 102 6.00 -7.99 2.17
CA CYS A 102 7.46 -7.90 2.26
C CYS A 102 7.99 -8.18 3.68
N ILE A 103 7.15 -8.01 4.70
CA ILE A 103 7.46 -8.31 6.11
C ILE A 103 7.18 -9.79 6.37
N ASN A 104 5.96 -10.23 6.05
CA ASN A 104 5.56 -11.63 6.17
C ASN A 104 4.63 -12.00 5.01
N PRO A 105 4.99 -13.00 4.17
CA PRO A 105 4.17 -13.45 3.05
C PRO A 105 2.74 -13.87 3.44
N LEU A 106 2.50 -14.26 4.69
CA LEU A 106 1.16 -14.61 5.18
C LEU A 106 0.15 -13.47 5.05
N TYR A 107 0.58 -12.20 5.12
CA TYR A 107 -0.31 -11.04 5.01
C TYR A 107 -0.89 -10.84 3.60
N GLU A 108 -0.50 -11.64 2.60
CA GLU A 108 -1.18 -11.70 1.31
C GLU A 108 -2.47 -12.56 1.35
N TYR A 109 -2.56 -13.46 2.33
CA TYR A 109 -3.63 -14.47 2.44
C TYR A 109 -4.48 -14.32 3.71
N GLU A 110 -3.91 -13.77 4.79
CA GLU A 110 -4.61 -13.60 6.06
C GLU A 110 -5.55 -12.38 6.01
N VAL A 111 -6.84 -12.66 5.84
CA VAL A 111 -7.92 -11.71 6.13
C VAL A 111 -8.72 -12.14 7.39
N GLU A 112 -8.45 -13.33 7.95
CA GLU A 112 -9.27 -13.92 9.01
C GLU A 112 -8.43 -14.42 10.20
N ASP A 113 -8.59 -13.70 11.33
CA ASP A 113 -9.13 -14.23 12.60
C ASP A 113 -9.68 -13.03 13.42
#